data_AF-A0A915P962-F1
#
_entry.id   AF-A0A915P962-F1
#
_cell.length_a   1.000
_cell.length_b   1.000
_cell.length_c   1.000
_cell.angle_alpha   90.00
_cell.angle_beta   90.00
_cell.angle_gamma   90.00
#
_symmetry.space_group_name_H-M   'P 1'
#
loop_
_entity.id
_entity.type
_entity.pdbx_description
1 polymer ?
#
loop_
_entity_poly.entity_id
_entity_poly.type
_entity_poly.pdbx_seq_one_letter_code
_entity_poly.pdbx_strand_id
1 'polypeptide(L)'
;MVEGSFDCKFDRYIPDPSKLGDGSQREGQKRVFELKDGATLSNCIIGIKPGAKGSADGIRCMGSCNINNVWFEAVGEDAITFYGKKFLISVKELS
;
A
#
# COMPACT_ATOMS: atom_id res chain seq x y z
N MET A 1 1.55 10.27 4.75
CA MET A 1 2.53 10.34 3.66
C MET A 1 3.90 9.98 4.24
N VAL A 2 4.69 9.17 3.53
CA VAL A 2 6.02 8.71 3.94
C VAL A 2 7.06 9.39 3.04
N GLU A 3 8.07 10.04 3.63
CA GLU A 3 9.08 10.82 2.89
C GLU A 3 10.48 10.19 2.90
N GLY A 4 10.74 9.27 3.83
CA GLY A 4 12.01 8.57 3.98
C GLY A 4 11.80 7.07 4.10
N SER A 5 12.48 6.43 5.04
CA SER A 5 12.24 5.01 5.37
C SER A 5 11.24 4.89 6.51
N PHE A 6 10.24 4.02 6.34
CA PHE A 6 9.28 3.66 7.37
C PHE A 6 9.21 2.15 7.52
N ASP A 7 9.70 1.67 8.65
CA ASP A 7 9.61 0.27 9.06
C ASP A 7 8.40 0.10 10.00
N CYS A 8 7.41 -0.64 9.54
CA CYS A 8 6.20 -0.92 10.29
C CYS A 8 6.40 -1.95 11.41
N LYS A 9 7.56 -2.64 11.49
CA LYS A 9 7.83 -3.66 12.51
C LYS A 9 6.78 -4.79 12.54
N PHE A 10 6.25 -5.14 11.38
CA PHE A 10 5.14 -6.06 11.16
C PHE A 10 3.80 -5.63 11.75
N ASP A 11 3.64 -4.34 12.07
CA ASP A 11 2.34 -3.78 12.43
C ASP A 11 1.35 -3.92 11.27
N ARG A 12 0.08 -4.12 11.67
CA ARG A 12 -1.05 -4.33 10.77
C ARG A 12 -1.83 -3.03 10.56
N TYR A 13 -1.99 -2.63 9.31
CA TYR A 13 -2.72 -1.44 8.89
C TYR A 13 -4.02 -1.85 8.22
N ILE A 14 -5.14 -1.68 8.93
CA ILE A 14 -6.48 -2.06 8.46
C ILE A 14 -7.23 -0.80 8.00
N PRO A 15 -7.55 -0.64 6.70
CA PRO A 15 -8.30 0.51 6.22
C PRO A 15 -9.74 0.46 6.73
N ASP A 16 -10.28 1.63 7.11
CA ASP A 16 -11.71 1.79 7.41
C ASP A 16 -12.51 1.91 6.09
N PRO A 17 -13.41 0.97 5.78
CA PRO A 17 -14.18 0.96 4.53
C PRO A 17 -15.01 2.22 4.31
N SER A 18 -15.45 2.86 5.39
CA SER A 18 -16.26 4.08 5.31
C SER A 18 -15.45 5.32 4.95
N LYS A 19 -14.12 5.30 5.14
CA LYS A 19 -13.23 6.45 4.94
C LYS A 19 -12.32 6.32 3.74
N LEU A 20 -11.82 5.10 3.52
CA LEU A 20 -10.79 4.80 2.53
C LEU A 20 -11.37 4.04 1.33
N GLY A 21 -12.40 3.22 1.52
CA GLY A 21 -12.99 2.40 0.46
C GLY A 21 -13.11 0.95 0.89
N ASP A 22 -14.07 0.23 0.31
CA ASP A 22 -14.41 -1.14 0.69
C ASP A 22 -13.49 -2.20 0.09
N GLY A 23 -12.51 -1.80 -0.73
CA GLY A 23 -11.63 -2.69 -1.48
C GLY A 23 -12.31 -3.40 -2.64
N SER A 24 -13.46 -2.92 -3.11
CA SER A 24 -14.06 -3.38 -4.37
C SER A 24 -13.21 -2.96 -5.58
N GLN A 25 -13.58 -3.41 -6.77
CA GLN A 25 -12.97 -2.97 -8.04
C GLN A 25 -13.52 -1.61 -8.53
N ARG A 26 -14.17 -0.84 -7.65
CA ARG A 26 -14.63 0.50 -7.98
C ARG A 26 -13.44 1.45 -7.88
N GLU A 27 -13.17 2.13 -8.99
CA GLU A 27 -12.14 3.16 -9.09
C GLU A 27 -12.30 4.29 -8.08
N GLY A 28 -11.17 4.84 -7.63
CA GLY A 28 -11.11 6.09 -6.88
C GLY A 28 -11.21 5.94 -5.37
N GLN A 29 -10.89 4.75 -4.84
CA GLN A 29 -10.70 4.58 -3.41
C GLN A 29 -9.41 5.28 -2.96
N LYS A 30 -9.25 5.42 -1.65
CA LYS A 30 -8.08 6.06 -1.05
C LYS A 30 -7.09 4.99 -0.61
N ARG A 31 -5.84 5.23 -0.94
CA ARG A 31 -4.65 4.53 -0.47
C ARG A 31 -4.52 4.47 1.07
N VAL A 32 -4.00 3.35 1.55
CA VAL A 32 -3.56 3.10 2.93
C VAL A 32 -2.27 3.87 3.23
N PHE A 33 -1.29 3.76 2.33
CA PHE A 33 -0.04 4.53 2.40
C PHE A 33 0.15 5.37 1.14
N GLU A 34 0.79 6.52 1.31
CA GLU A 34 1.24 7.37 0.21
C GLU A 34 2.72 7.68 0.43
N LEU A 35 3.56 7.37 -0.54
CA LEU A 35 5.01 7.46 -0.51
C LEU A 35 5.46 8.55 -1.46
N LYS A 36 6.32 9.46 -1.01
CA LYS A 36 7.04 10.39 -1.89
C LYS A 36 8.08 9.64 -2.75
N ASP A 37 8.56 10.31 -3.79
CA ASP A 37 9.68 9.83 -4.60
C ASP A 37 10.91 9.51 -3.71
N GLY A 38 11.48 8.33 -3.88
CA GLY A 38 12.60 7.78 -3.10
C GLY A 38 12.24 7.12 -1.77
N ALA A 39 10.98 7.17 -1.32
CA ALA A 39 10.60 6.63 -0.01
C ALA A 39 10.63 5.10 0.04
N THR A 40 10.86 4.55 1.24
CA THR A 40 10.90 3.11 1.50
C THR A 40 9.86 2.73 2.55
N LEU A 41 9.05 1.72 2.27
CA LEU A 41 8.12 1.10 3.20
C LEU A 41 8.55 -0.35 3.43
N SER A 42 8.68 -0.77 4.70
CA SER A 42 9.13 -2.12 5.02
C SER A 42 8.42 -2.79 6.17
N ASN A 43 8.37 -4.13 6.09
CA ASN A 43 7.83 -5.01 7.14
C ASN A 43 6.43 -4.60 7.57
N CYS A 44 5.53 -4.28 6.63
CA CYS A 44 4.16 -3.87 6.93
C CYS A 44 3.18 -4.98 6.55
N ILE A 45 2.09 -5.12 7.30
CA ILE A 45 0.95 -5.95 6.90
C ILE A 45 -0.21 -5.02 6.58
N ILE A 46 -0.64 -5.01 5.32
CA ILE A 46 -1.83 -4.31 4.84
C ILE A 46 -3.00 -5.27 4.99
N GLY A 47 -3.81 -5.03 6.01
CA GLY A 47 -4.88 -5.92 6.42
C GLY A 47 -6.24 -5.55 5.84
N ILE A 48 -7.24 -6.39 6.12
CA ILE A 48 -8.61 -6.21 5.68
C ILE A 48 -9.57 -6.14 6.87
N LYS A 49 -10.55 -5.21 6.82
CA LYS A 49 -11.63 -5.18 7.80
C LYS A 49 -12.66 -6.29 7.49
N PRO A 50 -13.20 -7.01 8.48
CA PRO A 50 -14.27 -7.98 8.23
C PRO A 50 -15.43 -7.36 7.43
N GLY A 51 -15.85 -8.06 6.37
CA GLY A 51 -16.92 -7.60 5.46
C GLY A 51 -16.48 -6.62 4.37
N ALA A 52 -15.22 -6.16 4.37
CA ALA A 52 -14.64 -5.49 3.22
C ALA A 52 -14.26 -6.52 2.14
N LYS A 53 -14.03 -6.04 0.92
CA LYS A 53 -13.62 -6.84 -0.24
C LYS A 53 -12.11 -6.84 -0.47
N GLY A 54 -11.39 -5.91 0.15
CA GLY A 54 -9.93 -5.83 0.09
C GLY A 54 -9.37 -4.59 0.79
N SER A 55 -8.09 -4.35 0.60
CA SER A 55 -7.33 -3.29 1.30
C SER A 55 -7.44 -1.90 0.65
N ALA A 56 -8.66 -1.45 0.30
CA ALA A 56 -8.91 -0.19 -0.40
C ALA A 56 -8.00 -0.02 -1.65
N ASP A 57 -7.38 1.15 -1.86
CA ASP A 57 -6.43 1.43 -2.96
C ASP A 57 -4.96 1.23 -2.54
N GLY A 58 -4.72 0.31 -1.59
CA GLY A 58 -3.38 -0.17 -1.24
C GLY A 58 -2.34 0.92 -0.96
N ILE A 59 -1.22 0.91 -1.70
CA ILE A 59 -0.08 1.83 -1.51
C ILE A 59 0.08 2.70 -2.75
N ARG A 60 0.18 4.01 -2.57
CA ARG A 60 0.46 4.95 -3.66
C ARG A 60 1.89 5.45 -3.64
N CYS A 61 2.63 5.28 -4.72
CA CYS A 61 3.96 5.86 -4.90
C CYS A 61 3.90 7.07 -5.84
N MET A 62 4.30 8.24 -5.35
CA MET A 62 4.30 9.51 -6.10
C MET A 62 5.56 9.72 -6.97
N GLY A 63 6.37 8.66 -7.10
CA GLY A 63 7.63 8.58 -7.83
C GLY A 63 8.20 7.18 -7.67
N SER A 64 9.52 7.01 -7.80
CA SER A 64 10.19 5.75 -7.43
C SER A 64 9.99 5.48 -5.94
N CYS A 65 9.77 4.23 -5.54
CA CYS A 65 9.61 3.84 -4.15
C CYS A 65 10.13 2.42 -3.94
N ASN A 66 10.54 2.11 -2.71
CA ASN A 66 10.98 0.78 -2.33
C ASN A 66 9.94 0.14 -1.41
N ILE A 67 9.44 -1.02 -1.79
CA ILE A 67 8.48 -1.79 -1.00
C ILE A 67 9.15 -3.12 -0.63
N ASN A 68 9.52 -3.26 0.63
CA ASN A 68 10.35 -4.37 1.10
C ASN A 68 9.63 -5.18 2.17
N ASN A 69 9.36 -6.45 1.91
CA ASN A 69 8.70 -7.33 2.88
C ASN A 69 7.35 -6.76 3.39
N VAL A 70 6.52 -6.30 2.46
CA VAL A 70 5.16 -5.80 2.74
C VAL A 70 4.15 -6.80 2.24
N TRP A 71 3.21 -7.17 3.11
CA TRP A 71 2.24 -8.23 2.88
C TRP A 71 0.83 -7.66 2.78
N PHE A 72 0.05 -8.13 1.82
CA PHE A 72 -1.38 -7.81 1.71
C PHE A 72 -2.19 -9.04 2.09
N GLU A 73 -3.08 -8.92 3.07
CA GLU A 73 -4.00 -10.02 3.42
C GLU A 73 -5.05 -10.25 2.32
N ALA A 74 -5.46 -9.16 1.67
CA ALA A 74 -6.32 -9.16 0.49
C ALA A 74 -6.12 -7.88 -0.31
N VAL A 75 -5.75 -8.00 -1.58
CA VAL A 75 -5.65 -6.86 -2.50
C VAL A 75 -7.04 -6.24 -2.70
N GLY A 76 -7.13 -4.91 -2.71
CA GLY A 76 -8.37 -4.16 -2.93
C GLY A 76 -8.58 -3.77 -4.38
N GLU A 77 -8.80 -2.48 -4.64
CA GLU A 77 -8.82 -1.90 -6.00
C GLU A 77 -7.50 -2.21 -6.70
N ASP A 78 -6.42 -1.71 -6.11
CA ASP A 78 -5.03 -2.00 -6.46
C ASP A 78 -4.22 -2.37 -5.21
N ALA A 79 -3.12 -3.11 -5.40
CA ALA A 79 -2.14 -3.32 -4.34
C ALA A 79 -1.19 -2.12 -4.22
N ILE A 80 -0.60 -1.70 -5.34
CA ILE A 80 0.35 -0.59 -5.40
C ILE A 80 0.12 0.19 -6.69
N THR A 81 -0.10 1.50 -6.57
CA THR A 81 -0.36 2.41 -7.69
C THR A 81 0.78 3.42 -7.84
N PHE A 82 1.29 3.56 -9.05
CA PHE A 82 2.48 4.36 -9.36
C PHE A 82 2.11 5.63 -10.14
N TYR A 83 2.36 6.79 -9.55
CA TYR A 83 2.18 8.10 -10.16
C TYR A 83 3.56 8.73 -10.45
N GLY A 84 3.87 8.97 -11.73
CA GLY A 84 5.21 9.38 -12.17
C GLY A 84 5.56 8.88 -13.58
N LYS A 85 6.70 9.33 -14.14
CA LYS A 85 7.13 9.01 -15.52
C LYS A 85 8.25 7.96 -15.62
N LYS A 86 8.95 7.67 -14.51
CA LYS A 86 10.03 6.69 -14.44
C LYS A 86 10.09 6.10 -13.04
N PHE A 87 10.12 4.78 -12.96
CA PHE A 87 10.13 4.05 -11.70
C PHE A 87 11.26 3.02 -11.70
N LEU A 88 11.96 2.92 -10.59
CA LEU A 88 12.69 1.72 -10.21
C LEU A 88 11.92 1.10 -9.06
N ILE A 89 11.42 -0.12 -9.28
CA ILE A 89 10.68 -0.88 -8.29
C ILE A 89 11.55 -2.05 -7.87
N SER A 90 11.89 -2.12 -6.59
CA SER A 90 12.54 -3.28 -5.98
C SER A 90 11.54 -3.97 -5.07
N VAL A 91 10.85 -5.00 -5.58
CA VAL A 91 10.06 -5.93 -4.76
C VAL A 91 10.97 -7.09 -4.38
N LYS A 92 11.11 -7.34 -3.08
CA LYS A 92 11.82 -8.51 -2.56
C LYS A 92 10.82 -9.38 -1.80
N GLU A 93 10.51 -10.52 -2.39
CA GLU A 93 9.85 -11.62 -1.70
C GLU A 93 10.90 -12.36 -0.87
N LEU A 94 10.55 -12.77 0.36
CA LEU A 94 11.42 -13.60 1.18
C LEU A 94 11.09 -15.07 0.89
N SER A 95 12.09 -15.83 0.42
CA SER A 95 12.06 -17.28 0.28
C SER A 95 12.29 -18.00 1.60
#